data_AF-A0A4U7KVN4-F1
#
_entry.id   AF-A0A4U7KVN4-F1
#
_cell.length_a   1.000
_cell.length_b   1.000
_cell.length_c   1.000
_cell.angle_alpha   90.00
_cell.angle_beta   90.00
_cell.angle_gamma   90.00
#
_symmetry.space_group_name_H-M   'P 1'
#
loop_
_entity.id
_entity.type
_entity.pdbx_description
1 polymer ?
#
loop_
_entity_poly.entity_id
_entity_poly.type
_entity_poly.pdbx_seq_one_letter_code
_entity_poly.pdbx_strand_id
1 'polypeptide(L)'
;MSQQLTSHLEAAGVEEDSAYYIGRYTIQGLQYGCLAATPLYLVQVARGRGFSLRGLARYNWLTPLAGATAGSVAGYAAASQLDHPSLAARTSGLRLDAQRVRQDDLHLIGSVLGALVLPALFLSRTGLINGLLGGAGLGGAAGLLTHHVQRLSKGGDVVGQIERETKGAFDKAQAKAQQVKGEVQQRL
;
A
#
# COMPACT_ATOMS: atom_id res chain seq x y z
N MET A 1 40.82 -9.29 -21.42
CA MET A 1 39.81 -9.13 -20.36
C MET A 1 39.26 -10.53 -20.09
N SER A 2 39.55 -11.11 -18.91
CA SER A 2 39.47 -12.56 -18.68
C SER A 2 38.03 -13.08 -18.69
N GLN A 3 37.81 -14.27 -19.27
CA GLN A 3 36.51 -14.96 -19.30
C GLN A 3 35.87 -15.10 -17.90
N GLN A 4 36.69 -15.13 -16.85
CA GLN A 4 36.26 -15.13 -15.46
C GLN A 4 35.50 -13.84 -15.08
N LEU A 5 35.99 -12.66 -15.49
CA LEU A 5 35.31 -11.38 -15.23
C LEU A 5 33.93 -11.33 -15.88
N THR A 6 33.80 -11.80 -17.13
CA THR A 6 32.51 -11.89 -17.81
C THR A 6 31.55 -12.86 -17.12
N SER A 7 32.01 -14.03 -16.67
CA SER A 7 31.15 -14.97 -15.94
C SER A 7 30.70 -14.46 -14.57
N HIS A 8 31.57 -13.71 -13.87
CA HIS A 8 31.20 -13.09 -12.59
C HIS A 8 30.20 -11.95 -12.76
N LEU A 9 30.36 -11.13 -13.81
CA LEU A 9 29.41 -10.06 -14.14
C LEU A 9 28.05 -10.60 -14.58
N GLU A 10 28.03 -11.69 -15.34
CA GLU A 10 26.79 -12.36 -15.77
C GLU A 10 26.07 -13.00 -14.59
N ALA A 11 26.79 -13.71 -13.70
CA ALA A 11 26.21 -14.25 -12.48
C ALA A 11 25.67 -13.16 -11.54
N ALA A 12 26.40 -12.05 -11.38
CA ALA A 12 25.95 -10.90 -10.58
C ALA A 12 24.69 -10.24 -11.18
N GLY A 13 24.62 -10.09 -12.50
CA GLY A 13 23.44 -9.56 -13.18
C GLY A 13 22.20 -10.45 -13.03
N VAL A 14 22.39 -11.77 -13.12
CA VAL A 14 21.33 -12.76 -12.89
C VAL A 14 20.78 -12.70 -11.46
N GLU A 15 21.65 -12.57 -10.46
CA GLU A 15 21.27 -12.47 -9.07
C GLU A 15 20.48 -11.17 -8.80
N GLU A 16 20.95 -10.05 -9.35
CA GLU A 16 20.26 -8.76 -9.22
C GLU A 16 18.87 -8.77 -9.86
N ASP A 17 18.77 -9.31 -11.08
CA ASP A 17 17.50 -9.40 -11.79
C ASP A 17 16.52 -10.35 -11.07
N SER A 18 17.01 -11.48 -10.54
CA SER A 18 16.18 -12.42 -9.77
C SER A 18 15.68 -11.80 -8.47
N ALA A 19 16.55 -11.11 -7.72
CA ALA A 19 16.18 -10.40 -6.50
C ALA A 19 15.16 -9.30 -6.78
N TYR A 20 15.34 -8.53 -7.86
CA TYR A 20 14.39 -7.51 -8.30
C TYR A 20 13.03 -8.13 -8.67
N TYR A 21 13.04 -9.26 -9.39
CA TYR A 21 11.83 -9.97 -9.77
C TYR A 21 11.04 -10.49 -8.55
N ILE A 22 11.72 -11.14 -7.61
CA ILE A 22 11.12 -11.62 -6.35
C ILE A 22 10.59 -10.46 -5.53
N GLY A 23 11.37 -9.39 -5.40
CA GLY A 23 10.95 -8.16 -4.72
C GLY A 23 9.68 -7.59 -5.33
N ARG A 24 9.54 -7.62 -6.67
CA ARG A 24 8.32 -7.14 -7.33
C ARG A 24 7.08 -7.95 -6.96
N TYR A 25 7.17 -9.28 -6.98
CA TYR A 25 6.05 -10.13 -6.58
C TYR A 25 5.69 -9.96 -5.10
N THR A 26 6.68 -9.71 -4.26
CA THR A 26 6.49 -9.39 -2.84
C THR A 26 5.66 -8.12 -2.66
N ILE A 27 6.03 -7.03 -3.32
CA ILE A 27 5.30 -5.76 -3.26
C ILE A 27 3.88 -5.91 -3.82
N GLN A 28 3.71 -6.64 -4.92
CA GLN A 28 2.39 -6.92 -5.46
C GLN A 28 1.51 -7.69 -4.47
N GLY A 29 2.05 -8.76 -3.86
CA GLY A 29 1.37 -9.53 -2.84
C GLY A 29 0.95 -8.67 -1.65
N LEU A 30 1.82 -7.76 -1.21
CA LEU A 30 1.52 -6.79 -0.15
C LEU A 30 0.34 -5.88 -0.55
N GLN A 31 0.39 -5.29 -1.74
CA GLN A 31 -0.65 -4.38 -2.25
C GLN A 31 -2.02 -5.08 -2.36
N TYR A 32 -2.06 -6.31 -2.88
CA TYR A 32 -3.28 -7.10 -2.92
C TYR A 32 -3.77 -7.45 -1.52
N GLY A 33 -2.86 -7.79 -0.61
CA GLY A 33 -3.21 -8.02 0.79
C GLY A 33 -3.79 -6.78 1.49
N CYS A 34 -3.30 -5.58 1.18
CA CYS A 34 -3.87 -4.31 1.67
C CYS A 34 -5.30 -4.10 1.19
N LEU A 35 -5.54 -4.32 -0.11
CA LEU A 35 -6.88 -4.20 -0.69
C LEU A 35 -7.84 -5.27 -0.15
N ALA A 36 -7.37 -6.49 0.09
CA ALA A 36 -8.17 -7.61 0.57
C ALA A 36 -8.43 -7.55 2.09
N ALA A 37 -7.59 -6.89 2.87
CA ALA A 37 -7.67 -6.89 4.34
C ALA A 37 -9.02 -6.43 4.89
N THR A 38 -9.50 -5.29 4.41
CA THR A 38 -10.77 -4.68 4.85
C THR A 38 -11.98 -5.55 4.48
N PRO A 39 -12.19 -5.99 3.22
CA PRO A 39 -13.31 -6.86 2.89
C PRO A 39 -13.25 -8.22 3.61
N LEU A 40 -12.06 -8.80 3.78
CA LEU A 40 -11.91 -10.05 4.56
C LEU A 40 -12.34 -9.87 6.01
N TYR A 41 -12.01 -8.74 6.63
CA TYR A 41 -12.47 -8.41 7.97
C TYR A 41 -14.00 -8.23 8.02
N LEU A 42 -14.58 -7.52 7.05
CA LEU A 42 -16.03 -7.33 6.98
C LEU A 42 -16.80 -8.64 6.80
N VAL A 43 -16.30 -9.57 5.99
CA VAL A 43 -16.87 -10.92 5.87
C VAL A 43 -16.82 -11.64 7.21
N GLN A 44 -15.73 -11.51 7.97
CA GLN A 44 -15.64 -12.11 9.29
C GLN A 44 -16.63 -11.48 10.29
N VAL A 45 -16.84 -10.16 10.20
CA VAL A 45 -17.83 -9.46 11.02
C VAL A 45 -19.25 -9.92 10.69
N ALA A 46 -19.56 -10.04 9.39
CA ALA A 46 -20.85 -10.57 8.92
C ALA A 46 -21.12 -12.01 9.37
N ARG A 47 -20.07 -12.81 9.61
CA ARG A 47 -20.15 -14.17 10.17
C ARG A 47 -20.37 -14.22 11.68
N GLY A 48 -20.75 -13.11 12.31
CA GLY A 48 -21.15 -13.07 13.72
C GLY A 48 -20.05 -12.65 14.70
N ARG A 49 -18.86 -12.26 14.23
CA ARG A 49 -17.87 -11.60 15.09
C ARG A 49 -18.19 -10.10 15.19
N GLY A 50 -18.28 -9.56 16.40
CA GLY A 50 -18.55 -8.13 16.59
C GLY A 50 -17.50 -7.23 15.91
N PHE A 51 -17.93 -6.06 15.44
CA PHE A 51 -17.03 -5.07 14.85
C PHE A 51 -16.12 -4.45 15.93
N SER A 52 -14.83 -4.36 15.64
CA SER A 52 -13.82 -3.77 16.51
C SER A 52 -12.74 -3.10 15.66
N LEU A 53 -12.42 -1.85 16.00
CA LEU A 53 -11.32 -1.11 15.36
C LEU A 53 -9.97 -1.81 15.51
N ARG A 54 -9.74 -2.48 16.64
CA ARG A 54 -8.54 -3.30 16.85
C ARG A 54 -8.50 -4.50 15.91
N GLY A 55 -9.65 -5.12 15.66
CA GLY A 55 -9.79 -6.21 14.70
C GLY A 55 -9.48 -5.76 13.28
N LEU A 56 -10.08 -4.66 12.85
CA LEU A 56 -9.83 -4.06 11.54
C LEU A 56 -8.35 -3.72 11.35
N ALA A 57 -7.74 -3.05 12.33
CA ALA A 57 -6.33 -2.68 12.29
C ALA A 57 -5.42 -3.92 12.21
N ARG A 58 -5.73 -4.99 12.95
CA ARG A 58 -4.98 -6.26 12.89
C ARG A 58 -5.06 -6.92 11.52
N TYR A 59 -6.25 -7.01 10.94
CA TYR A 59 -6.42 -7.56 9.60
C TYR A 59 -5.65 -6.77 8.54
N ASN A 60 -5.60 -5.45 8.71
CA ASN A 60 -4.89 -4.55 7.80
C ASN A 60 -3.37 -4.59 7.91
N TRP A 61 -2.76 -5.29 8.87
CA TRP A 61 -1.31 -5.56 8.78
C TRP A 61 -0.98 -7.04 8.63
N LEU A 62 -1.83 -7.94 9.13
CA LEU A 62 -1.66 -9.38 8.95
C LEU A 62 -1.90 -9.83 7.50
N THR A 63 -2.95 -9.32 6.86
CA THR A 63 -3.29 -9.72 5.48
C THR A 63 -2.24 -9.24 4.47
N PRO A 64 -1.77 -7.98 4.52
CA PRO A 64 -0.66 -7.54 3.65
C PRO A 64 0.62 -8.31 3.89
N LEU A 65 0.94 -8.63 5.15
CA LEU A 65 2.14 -9.42 5.47
C LEU A 65 2.04 -10.83 4.89
N ALA A 66 0.90 -11.51 5.08
CA ALA A 66 0.64 -12.81 4.47
C ALA A 66 0.70 -12.74 2.93
N GLY A 67 0.14 -11.68 2.33
CA GLY A 67 0.21 -11.43 0.90
C GLY A 67 1.65 -11.23 0.41
N ALA A 68 2.46 -10.47 1.14
CA ALA A 68 3.88 -10.26 0.82
C ALA A 68 4.67 -11.57 0.88
N THR A 69 4.45 -12.39 1.90
CA THR A 69 5.08 -13.71 2.04
C THR A 69 4.66 -14.63 0.88
N ALA A 70 3.37 -14.70 0.57
CA ALA A 70 2.87 -15.49 -0.56
C ALA A 70 3.44 -14.99 -1.91
N GLY A 71 3.52 -13.68 -2.09
CA GLY A 71 4.15 -13.04 -3.25
C GLY A 71 5.63 -13.38 -3.37
N SER A 72 6.38 -13.33 -2.28
CA SER A 72 7.81 -13.69 -2.26
C SER A 72 8.03 -15.14 -2.72
N VAL A 73 7.24 -16.07 -2.17
CA VAL A 73 7.32 -17.49 -2.51
C VAL A 73 6.94 -17.72 -3.97
N ALA A 74 5.87 -17.09 -4.44
CA ALA A 74 5.45 -17.17 -5.84
C ALA A 74 6.50 -16.58 -6.79
N GLY A 75 7.12 -15.45 -6.42
CA GLY A 75 8.19 -14.81 -7.18
C GLY A 75 9.44 -15.68 -7.26
N TYR A 76 9.82 -16.32 -6.14
CA TYR A 76 10.94 -17.26 -6.11
C TYR A 76 10.68 -18.49 -6.99
N ALA A 77 9.49 -19.09 -6.87
CA ALA A 77 9.10 -20.21 -7.72
C ALA A 77 9.07 -19.84 -9.20
N ALA A 78 8.55 -18.65 -9.54
CA ALA A 78 8.52 -18.16 -10.92
C ALA A 78 9.93 -17.86 -11.45
N ALA A 79 10.80 -17.26 -10.64
CA ALA A 79 12.19 -17.00 -11.00
C ALA A 79 12.97 -18.31 -11.25
N SER A 80 12.70 -19.36 -10.46
CA SER A 80 13.37 -20.66 -10.62
C SER A 80 13.00 -21.42 -11.89
N GLN A 81 11.93 -21.01 -12.60
CA GLN A 81 11.46 -21.64 -13.83
C GLN A 81 11.79 -20.84 -15.10
N LEU A 82 12.40 -19.64 -14.97
CA LEU A 82 12.67 -18.75 -16.09
C LEU A 82 14.15 -18.81 -16.51
N ASP A 83 14.40 -18.89 -17.82
CA ASP A 83 15.74 -18.74 -18.37
C ASP A 83 16.24 -17.29 -18.22
N HIS A 84 17.56 -17.12 -18.01
CA HIS A 84 18.22 -15.82 -17.80
C HIS A 84 17.84 -14.70 -18.79
N PRO A 85 17.85 -14.91 -20.14
CA PRO A 85 17.47 -13.85 -21.08
C PRO A 85 15.98 -13.46 -20.96
N SER A 86 15.11 -14.40 -20.61
CA SER A 86 13.68 -14.14 -20.39
C SER A 86 13.44 -13.36 -19.09
N LEU A 87 14.26 -13.62 -18.07
CA LEU A 87 14.20 -12.95 -16.78
C LEU A 87 14.68 -11.49 -16.91
N ALA A 88 15.81 -11.24 -17.59
CA ALA A 88 16.33 -9.90 -17.89
C ALA A 88 15.37 -9.07 -18.78
N ALA A 89 14.73 -9.70 -19.77
CA ALA A 89 13.72 -9.05 -20.60
C ALA A 89 12.47 -8.65 -19.78
N ARG A 90 12.05 -9.48 -18.82
CA ARG A 90 10.93 -9.16 -17.93
C ARG A 90 11.30 -8.11 -16.88
N THR A 91 12.50 -8.13 -16.31
CA THR A 91 12.95 -7.12 -15.33
C THR A 91 13.10 -5.75 -15.99
N SER A 92 13.67 -5.67 -17.19
CA SER A 92 13.75 -4.42 -17.94
C SER A 92 12.38 -3.83 -18.27
N GLY A 93 11.41 -4.65 -18.70
CA GLY A 93 10.02 -4.22 -18.89
C GLY A 93 9.35 -3.74 -17.61
N LEU A 94 9.63 -4.38 -16.47
CA LEU A 94 9.12 -3.96 -15.16
C LEU A 94 9.73 -2.64 -14.68
N ARG A 95 11.02 -2.40 -14.96
CA ARG A 95 11.73 -1.15 -14.62
C ARG A 95 11.19 0.05 -15.39
N LEU A 96 10.65 -0.15 -16.59
CA LEU A 96 10.18 0.91 -17.47
C LEU A 96 8.68 1.27 -17.31
N ASP A 97 7.94 0.57 -16.44
CA ASP A 97 6.50 0.79 -16.26
C ASP A 97 6.21 1.98 -15.33
N ALA A 98 6.09 3.18 -15.92
CA ALA A 98 5.79 4.42 -15.20
C ALA A 98 4.43 4.40 -14.48
N GLN A 99 3.45 3.60 -14.93
CA GLN A 99 2.16 3.49 -14.23
C GLN A 99 2.32 2.77 -12.89
N ARG A 100 3.17 1.74 -12.84
CA ARG A 100 3.47 1.01 -11.61
C ARG A 100 4.21 1.85 -10.59
N VAL A 101 5.21 2.62 -11.02
CA VAL A 101 5.92 3.55 -10.12
C VAL A 101 4.92 4.49 -9.44
N ARG A 102 4.00 5.07 -10.21
CA ARG A 102 2.96 5.96 -9.68
C ARG A 102 1.97 5.25 -8.74
N GLN A 103 1.69 3.97 -8.97
CA GLN A 103 0.86 3.16 -8.08
C GLN A 103 1.58 2.92 -6.74
N ASP A 104 2.86 2.58 -6.79
CA ASP A 104 3.68 2.31 -5.61
C ASP A 104 3.85 3.60 -4.78
N ASP A 105 4.07 4.75 -5.42
CA ASP A 105 4.15 6.05 -4.74
C ASP A 105 2.87 6.38 -3.96
N LEU A 106 1.70 6.23 -4.60
CA LEU A 106 0.42 6.48 -3.94
C LEU A 106 0.16 5.51 -2.80
N HIS A 107 0.54 4.25 -2.97
CA HIS A 107 0.49 3.26 -1.90
C HIS A 107 1.39 3.65 -0.71
N LEU A 108 2.62 4.10 -0.96
CA LEU A 108 3.55 4.53 0.09
C LEU A 108 3.07 5.78 0.81
N ILE A 109 2.65 6.82 0.07
CA ILE A 109 2.10 8.05 0.65
C ILE A 109 0.88 7.72 1.51
N GLY A 110 -0.04 6.94 0.95
CA GLY A 110 -1.22 6.47 1.67
C GLY A 110 -0.84 5.73 2.94
N SER A 111 0.12 4.81 2.86
CA SER A 111 0.58 4.02 4.01
C SER A 111 1.17 4.89 5.12
N VAL A 112 2.04 5.84 4.78
CA VAL A 112 2.64 6.75 5.76
C VAL A 112 1.56 7.61 6.42
N LEU A 113 0.64 8.18 5.64
CA LEU A 113 -0.46 8.98 6.17
C LEU A 113 -1.37 8.15 7.07
N GLY A 114 -1.76 6.94 6.64
CA GLY A 114 -2.60 6.05 7.44
C GLY A 114 -1.92 5.62 8.73
N ALA A 115 -0.62 5.32 8.69
CA ALA A 115 0.19 4.97 9.87
C ALA A 115 0.26 6.10 10.89
N LEU A 116 0.21 7.36 10.46
CA LEU A 116 0.19 8.52 11.36
C LEU A 116 -1.22 8.80 11.88
N VAL A 117 -2.22 8.82 10.99
CA VAL A 117 -3.60 9.23 11.30
C VAL A 117 -4.32 8.21 12.18
N LEU A 118 -4.18 6.92 11.89
CA LEU A 118 -4.93 5.88 12.62
C LEU A 118 -4.59 5.84 14.13
N PRO A 119 -3.31 5.79 14.56
CA PRO A 119 -3.00 5.87 15.97
C PRO A 119 -3.26 7.27 16.53
N ALA A 120 -3.04 8.36 15.78
CA ALA A 120 -3.32 9.70 16.28
C ALA A 120 -4.79 9.89 16.71
N LEU A 121 -5.73 9.29 15.98
CA LEU A 121 -7.16 9.40 16.27
C LEU A 121 -7.70 8.28 17.18
N PHE A 122 -7.12 7.07 17.11
CA PHE A 122 -7.71 5.88 17.73
C PHE A 122 -6.74 5.09 18.61
N LEU A 123 -5.68 5.72 19.15
CA LEU A 123 -4.64 5.06 19.95
C LEU A 123 -5.20 4.16 21.06
N SER A 124 -6.20 4.63 21.81
CA SER A 124 -6.82 3.89 22.92
C SER A 124 -7.62 2.66 22.48
N ARG A 125 -8.06 2.62 21.21
CA ARG A 125 -8.89 1.54 20.66
C ARG A 125 -8.07 0.51 19.88
N THR A 126 -7.06 0.95 19.13
CA THR A 126 -6.24 0.07 18.29
C THR A 126 -4.95 -0.36 19.00
N GLY A 127 -4.39 0.49 19.86
CA GLY A 127 -3.04 0.37 20.39
C GLY A 127 -1.98 0.78 19.37
N LEU A 128 -0.78 1.15 19.84
CA LEU A 128 0.27 1.74 19.00
C LEU A 128 0.67 0.84 17.81
N ILE A 129 0.96 -0.44 18.07
CA ILE A 129 1.45 -1.37 17.04
C ILE A 129 0.39 -1.62 15.96
N ASN A 130 -0.85 -1.94 16.37
CA ASN A 130 -1.91 -2.19 15.40
C ASN A 130 -2.33 -0.89 14.70
N GLY A 131 -2.30 0.24 15.40
CA GLY A 131 -2.57 1.56 14.82
C GLY A 131 -1.56 1.92 13.72
N LEU A 132 -0.26 1.78 13.99
CA LEU A 132 0.79 2.07 13.02
C LEU A 132 0.73 1.12 11.82
N LEU A 133 0.79 -0.19 12.07
CA LEU A 133 0.87 -1.19 11.00
C LEU A 133 -0.47 -1.34 10.26
N GLY A 134 -1.59 -1.34 10.99
CA GLY A 134 -2.93 -1.39 10.40
C GLY A 134 -3.29 -0.09 9.68
N GLY A 135 -2.78 1.04 10.18
CA GLY A 135 -2.88 2.34 9.53
C GLY A 135 -2.10 2.35 8.21
N ALA A 136 -0.88 1.80 8.21
CA ALA A 136 -0.10 1.63 6.99
C ALA A 136 -0.86 0.79 5.95
N GLY A 137 -1.44 -0.35 6.36
CA GLY A 137 -2.21 -1.17 5.43
C GLY A 137 -3.47 -0.50 4.88
N LEU A 138 -4.27 0.14 5.74
CA LEU A 138 -5.48 0.87 5.34
C LEU A 138 -5.16 2.06 4.44
N GLY A 139 -4.17 2.86 4.84
CA GLY A 139 -3.73 4.01 4.07
C GLY A 139 -3.14 3.59 2.72
N GLY A 140 -2.36 2.52 2.69
CA GLY A 140 -1.83 1.95 1.46
C GLY A 140 -2.93 1.42 0.54
N ALA A 141 -3.97 0.79 1.08
CA ALA A 141 -5.14 0.38 0.30
C ALA A 141 -5.87 1.60 -0.29
N ALA A 142 -6.06 2.66 0.50
CA ALA A 142 -6.67 3.90 0.03
C ALA A 142 -5.86 4.53 -1.12
N GLY A 143 -4.52 4.60 -1.01
CA GLY A 143 -3.65 5.09 -2.07
C GLY A 143 -3.76 4.28 -3.38
N LEU A 144 -3.86 2.96 -3.28
CA LEU A 144 -4.07 2.07 -4.43
C LEU A 144 -5.44 2.28 -5.09
N LEU A 145 -6.49 2.44 -4.28
CA LEU A 145 -7.83 2.76 -4.77
C LEU A 145 -7.83 4.11 -5.49
N THR A 146 -7.17 5.13 -4.93
CA THR A 146 -7.02 6.44 -5.59
C THR A 146 -6.30 6.29 -6.93
N HIS A 147 -5.26 5.47 -7.02
CA HIS A 147 -4.59 5.19 -8.30
C HIS A 147 -5.56 4.56 -9.32
N HIS A 148 -6.34 3.55 -8.92
CA HIS A 148 -7.31 2.91 -9.81
C HIS A 148 -8.42 3.87 -10.25
N VAL A 149 -8.94 4.67 -9.34
CA VAL A 149 -9.94 5.71 -9.65
C VAL A 149 -9.34 6.74 -10.60
N GLN A 150 -8.14 7.25 -10.36
CA GLN A 150 -7.49 8.19 -11.28
C GLN A 150 -7.22 7.58 -12.65
N ARG A 151 -6.85 6.30 -12.71
CA ARG A 151 -6.62 5.60 -13.98
C ARG A 151 -7.91 5.46 -14.78
N LEU A 152 -9.02 5.11 -14.14
CA LEU A 152 -10.34 5.04 -14.76
C LEU A 152 -10.87 6.44 -15.13
N SER A 153 -10.60 7.43 -14.29
CA SER A 153 -11.06 8.82 -14.42
C SER A 153 -10.22 9.67 -15.37
N LYS A 154 -9.02 9.26 -15.76
CA LYS A 154 -8.38 9.84 -16.96
C LYS A 154 -9.19 9.58 -18.25
N GLY A 155 -10.21 8.72 -18.19
CA GLY A 155 -11.28 8.59 -19.19
C GLY A 155 -12.60 9.32 -18.87
N GLY A 156 -12.75 10.01 -17.73
CA GLY A 156 -13.99 10.70 -17.35
C GLY A 156 -13.88 11.53 -16.06
N ASP A 157 -14.59 12.67 -16.00
CA ASP A 157 -14.43 13.86 -15.12
C ASP A 157 -14.67 13.68 -13.58
N VAL A 158 -14.37 12.51 -13.01
CA VAL A 158 -14.68 12.13 -11.62
C VAL A 158 -13.63 12.66 -10.61
N VAL A 159 -12.35 12.75 -10.98
CA VAL A 159 -11.26 13.22 -10.11
C VAL A 159 -11.47 14.67 -9.67
N GLY A 160 -11.95 15.54 -10.57
CA GLY A 160 -12.23 16.94 -10.23
C GLY A 160 -13.34 17.10 -9.19
N GLN A 161 -14.28 16.16 -9.14
CA GLN A 161 -15.38 16.17 -8.18
C GLN A 161 -14.91 15.72 -6.79
N ILE A 162 -14.11 14.65 -6.72
CA ILE A 162 -13.51 14.16 -5.47
C ILE A 162 -12.56 15.22 -4.88
N GLU A 163 -11.75 15.89 -5.70
CA GLU A 163 -10.84 16.93 -5.22
C GLU A 163 -11.59 18.12 -4.59
N ARG A 164 -12.70 18.56 -5.22
CA ARG A 164 -13.55 19.62 -4.69
C ARG A 164 -14.25 19.21 -3.39
N GLU A 165 -14.77 17.98 -3.31
CA GLU A 165 -15.39 17.48 -2.08
C GLU A 165 -14.37 17.35 -0.95
N THR A 166 -13.16 16.86 -1.25
CA THR A 166 -12.10 16.67 -0.25
C THR A 166 -11.62 18.02 0.30
N LYS A 167 -11.38 19.01 -0.58
CA LYS A 167 -11.04 20.39 -0.18
C LYS A 167 -12.15 20.99 0.70
N GLY A 168 -13.41 20.88 0.26
CA GLY A 168 -14.54 21.39 1.04
C GLY A 168 -14.73 20.72 2.40
N ALA A 169 -14.42 19.42 2.53
CA ALA A 169 -14.46 18.72 3.80
C ALA A 169 -13.31 19.15 4.73
N PHE A 170 -12.12 19.36 4.17
CA PHE A 170 -10.94 19.82 4.92
C PHE A 170 -11.14 21.24 5.46
N ASP A 171 -11.67 22.16 4.64
CA ASP A 171 -11.96 23.54 5.03
C ASP A 171 -12.99 23.59 6.16
N LYS A 172 -14.03 22.74 6.11
CA LYS A 172 -15.04 22.61 7.17
C LYS A 172 -14.44 22.07 8.47
N ALA A 173 -13.52 21.10 8.38
CA ALA A 173 -12.85 20.55 9.55
C ALA A 173 -11.92 21.60 10.20
N GLN A 174 -11.20 22.38 9.39
CA GLN A 174 -10.35 23.48 9.86
C GLN A 174 -11.18 24.58 10.52
N ALA A 175 -12.32 24.97 9.92
CA ALA A 175 -13.23 25.95 10.48
C ALA A 175 -13.81 25.50 11.84
N LYS A 176 -14.23 24.23 11.96
CA LYS A 176 -14.68 23.67 13.24
C LYS A 176 -13.57 23.65 14.29
N ALA A 177 -12.35 23.29 13.91
CA ALA A 177 -11.21 23.29 14.84
C ALA A 177 -10.89 24.69 15.36
N GLN A 178 -10.98 25.71 14.50
CA GLN A 178 -10.80 27.11 14.91
C GLN A 178 -11.93 27.61 15.82
N GLN A 179 -13.18 27.22 15.52
CA GLN A 179 -14.34 27.59 16.34
C GLN A 179 -14.25 27.00 17.76
N VAL A 180 -13.89 25.72 17.88
CA VAL A 180 -13.67 25.06 19.17
C VAL A 180 -12.50 25.69 19.93
N LYS A 181 -11.42 26.06 19.24
CA LYS A 181 -10.30 26.77 19.86
C LYS A 181 -10.72 28.13 20.41
N GLY A 182 -11.57 28.87 19.70
CA GLY A 182 -12.13 30.15 20.15
C GLY A 182 -13.05 30.02 21.36
N GLU A 183 -13.93 29.02 21.39
CA GLU A 183 -14.82 28.77 22.53
C GLU A 183 -14.06 28.38 23.80
N VAL A 184 -12.98 27.59 23.67
CA VAL A 184 -12.13 27.22 24.81
C VAL A 184 -11.38 28.43 25.36
N GLN A 185 -10.98 29.36 24.50
CA GLN A 185 -10.24 30.57 24.89
C GLN A 185 -11.13 31.64 25.54
N GLN A 186 -12.45 31.60 25.31
CA GLN A 186 -13.43 32.45 26.01
C GLN A 186 -13.88 31.88 27.37
N ARG A 187 -13.59 30.61 27.65
CA ARG A 187 -13.93 29.94 28.92
C ARG A 187 -12.77 29.88 29.92
N LEU A 188 -11.59 30.37 29.55
CA LEU A 188 -10.42 30.57 30.41
C LEU A 188 -10.29 32.06 30.75
#